data_AF-A0A2D5XQ92-F1
#
_entry.id   AF-A0A2D5XQ92-F1
#
_cell.length_a   1.000
_cell.length_b   1.000
_cell.length_c   1.000
_cell.angle_alpha   90.00
_cell.angle_beta   90.00
_cell.angle_gamma   90.00
#
_symmetry.space_group_name_H-M   'P 1'
#
loop_
_entity.id
_entity.type
_entity.pdbx_description
1 polymer ?
#
loop_
_entity_poly.entity_id
_entity_poly.type
_entity_poly.pdbx_seq_one_letter_code
_entity_poly.pdbx_strand_id
1 'polypeptide(L)'
;DTQLAFLDHPGKGADKRIVVYMGGFQNLTGEHIDLGGLRDKMTAQLVGTRKFKIVAEHQGQGEIEQQVRFQQGSGRVDPAQAKAFGKQLGADVVVFGSLRDITKTKRRSLETAGIKTKDVYFQLVLQCVNIESGEIIWANESEIRKTQRSGIFS
;
A
#
# COMPACT_ATOMS: atom_id res chain seq x y z
N ASP A 1 -20.17 0.28 -13.14
CA ASP A 1 -18.73 0.43 -13.34
C ASP A 1 -18.18 -0.91 -13.83
N THR A 2 -18.06 -1.07 -15.14
CA THR A 2 -17.81 -2.35 -15.83
C THR A 2 -16.32 -2.72 -15.87
N GLN A 3 -15.45 -1.79 -15.47
CA GLN A 3 -14.01 -1.85 -15.70
C GLN A 3 -13.27 -2.88 -14.82
N LEU A 4 -13.90 -3.42 -13.77
CA LEU A 4 -13.28 -4.38 -12.85
C LEU A 4 -14.06 -5.71 -12.77
N ALA A 5 -14.97 -5.95 -13.73
CA ALA A 5 -15.78 -7.17 -13.76
C ALA A 5 -14.94 -8.44 -13.90
N PHE A 6 -13.75 -8.35 -14.50
CA PHE A 6 -12.81 -9.46 -14.64
C PHE A 6 -12.20 -9.94 -13.31
N LEU A 7 -12.36 -9.16 -12.23
CA LEU A 7 -11.99 -9.57 -10.87
C LEU A 7 -13.13 -10.30 -10.16
N ASP A 8 -14.33 -10.42 -10.74
CA ASP A 8 -15.38 -11.24 -10.14
C ASP A 8 -15.10 -12.73 -10.40
N HIS A 9 -15.14 -13.53 -9.34
CA HIS A 9 -14.92 -14.97 -9.42
C HIS A 9 -15.85 -15.70 -8.42
N PRO A 10 -16.13 -17.00 -8.63
CA PRO A 10 -17.10 -17.74 -7.82
C PRO A 10 -16.81 -17.72 -6.31
N GLY A 11 -15.54 -17.57 -5.92
CA GLY A 11 -15.11 -17.53 -4.51
C GLY A 11 -15.61 -16.31 -3.72
N LYS A 12 -16.09 -15.25 -4.37
CA LYS A 12 -16.59 -14.04 -3.69
C LYS A 12 -18.01 -14.17 -3.10
N GLY A 13 -18.79 -15.15 -3.58
CA GLY A 13 -20.20 -15.27 -3.22
C GLY A 13 -20.99 -13.99 -3.58
N ALA A 14 -21.84 -13.53 -2.66
CA ALA A 14 -22.70 -12.36 -2.86
C ALA A 14 -21.97 -11.01 -2.70
N ASP A 15 -20.88 -10.95 -1.93
CA ASP A 15 -20.14 -9.72 -1.67
C ASP A 15 -19.00 -9.56 -2.69
N LYS A 16 -19.27 -8.77 -3.72
CA LYS A 16 -18.41 -8.57 -4.90
C LYS A 16 -17.29 -7.54 -4.72
N ARG A 17 -17.08 -7.04 -3.49
CA ARG A 17 -15.96 -6.11 -3.23
C ARG A 17 -14.62 -6.74 -3.60
N ILE A 18 -13.72 -5.90 -4.12
CA ILE A 18 -12.37 -6.32 -4.48
C ILE A 18 -11.57 -6.54 -3.20
N VAL A 19 -10.93 -7.70 -3.11
CA VAL A 19 -10.03 -8.08 -2.03
C VAL A 19 -8.62 -7.63 -2.41
N VAL A 20 -8.04 -6.78 -1.57
CA VAL A 20 -6.75 -6.14 -1.82
C VAL A 20 -5.78 -6.57 -0.75
N TYR A 21 -4.58 -6.97 -1.16
CA TYR A 21 -3.43 -7.08 -0.29
C TYR A 21 -2.53 -5.85 -0.47
N MET A 22 -2.22 -5.16 0.64
CA MET A 22 -1.29 -4.03 0.63
C MET A 22 0.13 -4.58 0.79
N GLY A 23 0.87 -4.58 -0.31
CA GLY A 23 2.25 -5.03 -0.39
C GLY A 23 3.26 -4.02 0.18
N GLY A 24 4.54 -4.33 -0.04
CA GLY A 24 5.65 -3.52 0.44
C GLY A 24 5.82 -2.20 -0.33
N PHE A 25 6.25 -1.17 0.38
CA PHE A 25 6.62 0.12 -0.19
C PHE A 25 8.13 0.29 -0.04
N GLN A 26 8.84 0.38 -1.15
CA GLN A 26 10.30 0.48 -1.13
C GLN A 26 10.75 1.92 -1.00
N ASN A 27 11.64 2.18 -0.04
CA ASN A 27 12.31 3.46 0.08
C ASN A 27 13.60 3.43 -0.76
N LEU A 28 13.58 4.19 -1.86
CA LEU A 28 14.70 4.40 -2.77
C LEU A 28 15.25 5.85 -2.67
N THR A 29 14.89 6.56 -1.61
CA THR A 29 15.43 7.88 -1.29
C THR A 29 16.74 7.74 -0.51
N GLY A 30 17.52 8.82 -0.45
CA GLY A 30 18.68 8.90 0.44
C GLY A 30 18.32 9.16 1.90
N GLU A 31 17.02 9.32 2.23
CA GLU A 31 16.53 9.67 3.55
C GLU A 31 15.78 8.48 4.19
N HIS A 32 15.77 8.41 5.53
CA HIS A 32 14.94 7.44 6.23
C HIS A 32 13.49 7.95 6.30
N ILE A 33 12.66 7.49 5.37
CA ILE A 33 11.24 7.83 5.29
C ILE A 33 10.41 6.64 5.75
N ASP A 34 9.49 6.89 6.69
CA ASP A 34 8.51 5.90 7.12
C ASP A 34 7.43 5.71 6.04
N LEU A 35 7.62 4.70 5.21
CA LEU A 35 6.63 4.28 4.22
C LEU A 35 5.56 3.35 4.80
N GLY A 36 5.77 2.80 6.00
CA GLY A 36 4.76 2.03 6.73
C GLY A 36 3.57 2.91 7.09
N GLY A 37 3.84 4.08 7.69
CA GLY A 37 2.79 5.05 8.00
C GLY A 37 2.03 5.56 6.76
N LEU A 38 2.70 5.69 5.60
CA LEU A 38 2.03 6.02 4.34
C LEU A 38 1.06 4.91 3.90
N ARG A 39 1.54 3.66 3.91
CA ARG A 39 0.72 2.49 3.58
C ARG A 39 -0.47 2.38 4.53
N ASP A 40 -0.28 2.55 5.83
CA ASP A 40 -1.35 2.44 6.82
C ASP A 40 -2.44 3.50 6.61
N LYS A 41 -2.04 4.72 6.25
CA LYS A 41 -2.98 5.79 5.88
C LYS A 41 -3.78 5.43 4.62
N MET A 42 -3.13 4.87 3.59
CA MET A 42 -3.83 4.39 2.39
C MET A 42 -4.81 3.28 2.72
N THR A 43 -4.39 2.30 3.53
CA THR A 43 -5.23 1.20 4.02
C THR A 43 -6.47 1.72 4.73
N ALA A 44 -6.31 2.65 5.67
CA ALA A 44 -7.41 3.25 6.42
C ALA A 44 -8.42 3.96 5.50
N GLN A 45 -7.92 4.72 4.51
CA GLN A 45 -8.78 5.38 3.52
C GLN A 45 -9.55 4.38 2.66
N LEU A 46 -8.89 3.32 2.17
CA LEU A 46 -9.51 2.28 1.34
C LEU A 46 -10.59 1.52 2.11
N VAL A 47 -10.32 1.13 3.36
CA VAL A 47 -11.31 0.50 4.25
C VAL A 47 -12.50 1.44 4.47
N GLY A 48 -12.25 2.73 4.68
CA GLY A 48 -13.29 3.75 4.88
C GLY A 48 -14.26 3.90 3.69
N THR A 49 -13.80 3.62 2.47
CA THR A 49 -14.69 3.66 1.28
C THR A 49 -15.76 2.57 1.27
N ARG A 50 -15.57 1.49 2.05
CA ARG A 50 -16.38 0.27 2.02
C ARG A 50 -16.48 -0.44 0.65
N LYS A 51 -15.69 -0.03 -0.34
CA LYS A 51 -15.66 -0.64 -1.68
C LYS A 51 -14.68 -1.82 -1.78
N PHE A 52 -13.75 -1.91 -0.83
CA PHE A 52 -12.69 -2.90 -0.81
C PHE A 52 -12.75 -3.74 0.47
N LYS A 53 -12.19 -4.95 0.40
CA LYS A 53 -11.80 -5.76 1.55
C LYS A 53 -10.28 -5.77 1.59
N ILE A 54 -9.67 -5.32 2.67
CA ILE A 54 -8.21 -5.37 2.80
C ILE A 54 -7.85 -6.59 3.64
N VAL A 55 -7.02 -7.48 3.12
CA VAL A 55 -6.49 -8.61 3.89
C VAL A 55 -5.29 -8.17 4.73
N ALA A 56 -5.08 -8.85 5.86
CA ALA A 56 -3.99 -8.54 6.77
C ALA A 56 -2.63 -8.72 6.11
N GLU A 57 -1.69 -7.84 6.47
CA GLU A 57 -0.28 -7.92 6.09
C GLU A 57 0.47 -8.99 6.89
N HIS A 58 1.74 -9.21 6.54
CA HIS A 58 2.58 -10.27 7.11
C HIS A 58 2.54 -10.36 8.65
N GLN A 59 2.66 -9.24 9.37
CA GLN A 59 2.59 -9.27 10.83
C GLN A 59 1.23 -9.80 11.33
N GLY A 60 0.14 -9.22 10.83
CA GLY A 60 -1.20 -9.66 11.19
C GLY A 60 -1.47 -11.12 10.77
N GLN A 61 -0.90 -11.57 9.65
CA GLN A 61 -1.00 -12.97 9.22
C GLN A 61 -0.32 -13.93 10.20
N GLY A 62 0.85 -13.56 10.74
CA GLY A 62 1.52 -14.36 11.77
C GLY A 62 0.70 -14.48 13.06
N GLU A 63 0.10 -13.38 13.51
CA GLU A 63 -0.78 -13.37 14.68
C GLU A 63 -2.05 -14.21 14.45
N ILE A 64 -2.67 -14.08 13.28
CA ILE A 64 -3.84 -14.88 12.88
C ILE A 64 -3.48 -16.37 12.82
N GLU A 65 -2.35 -16.73 12.22
CA GLU A 65 -1.91 -18.12 12.12
C GLU A 65 -1.74 -18.74 13.51
N GLN A 66 -1.03 -18.06 14.41
CA GLN A 66 -0.84 -18.52 15.80
C GLN A 66 -2.19 -18.72 16.50
N GLN A 67 -3.13 -17.80 16.29
CA GLN A 67 -4.45 -17.87 16.90
C GLN A 67 -5.30 -19.01 16.32
N VAL A 68 -5.23 -19.28 15.02
CA VAL A 68 -5.92 -20.44 14.40
C VAL A 68 -5.33 -21.76 14.92
N ARG A 69 -4.01 -21.85 15.04
CA ARG A 69 -3.34 -23.03 15.62
C ARG A 69 -3.76 -23.25 17.07
N PHE A 70 -3.85 -22.20 17.87
CA PHE A 70 -4.34 -22.28 19.23
C PHE A 70 -5.79 -22.81 19.29
N GLN A 71 -6.68 -22.30 18.44
CA GLN A 71 -8.07 -22.75 18.39
C GLN A 71 -8.20 -24.24 18.05
N GLN A 72 -7.38 -24.72 17.10
CA GLN A 72 -7.45 -26.11 16.62
C GLN A 72 -6.72 -27.11 17.54
N GLY A 73 -5.62 -26.70 18.18
CA GLY A 73 -4.73 -27.63 18.89
C GLY A 73 -4.73 -27.54 20.42
N SER A 74 -5.29 -26.48 21.02
CA SER A 74 -5.13 -26.24 22.46
C SER A 74 -6.09 -27.02 23.35
N GLY A 75 -7.19 -27.56 22.80
CA GLY A 75 -8.30 -28.15 23.56
C GLY A 75 -9.09 -27.16 24.43
N ARG A 76 -8.82 -25.85 24.31
CA ARG A 76 -9.42 -24.79 25.15
C ARG A 76 -10.55 -24.01 24.47
N VAL A 77 -10.71 -24.18 23.16
CA VAL A 77 -11.72 -23.46 22.36
C VAL A 77 -12.83 -24.42 21.99
N ASP A 78 -14.08 -23.95 22.08
CA ASP A 78 -15.25 -24.70 21.62
C ASP A 78 -15.05 -25.11 20.14
N PRO A 79 -15.05 -26.41 19.81
CA PRO A 79 -14.89 -26.89 18.45
C PRO A 79 -15.92 -26.32 17.46
N ALA A 80 -17.14 -25.98 17.91
CA ALA A 80 -18.15 -25.37 17.06
C ALA A 80 -17.81 -23.92 16.67
N GLN A 81 -16.92 -23.27 17.41
CA GLN A 81 -16.49 -21.89 17.18
C GLN A 81 -15.11 -21.78 16.51
N ALA A 82 -14.31 -22.85 16.58
CA ALA A 82 -12.94 -22.89 16.08
C ALA A 82 -12.87 -22.62 14.56
N LYS A 83 -11.99 -21.69 14.15
CA LYS A 83 -11.77 -21.36 12.74
C LYS A 83 -10.89 -22.39 12.07
N ALA A 84 -11.30 -22.87 10.90
CA ALA A 84 -10.54 -23.82 10.10
C ALA A 84 -9.41 -23.13 9.30
N PHE A 85 -8.34 -23.88 9.04
CA PHE A 85 -7.31 -23.47 8.08
C PHE A 85 -7.89 -23.33 6.67
N GLY A 86 -7.27 -22.47 5.84
CA GLY A 86 -7.65 -22.30 4.44
C GLY A 86 -8.97 -21.56 4.20
N LYS A 87 -9.50 -20.85 5.21
CA LYS A 87 -10.75 -20.07 5.10
C LYS A 87 -10.54 -18.55 5.02
N GLN A 88 -9.30 -18.09 4.99
CA GLN A 88 -9.01 -16.68 4.76
C GLN A 88 -9.41 -16.26 3.34
N LEU A 89 -9.72 -14.98 3.16
CA LEU A 89 -9.99 -14.43 1.83
C LEU A 89 -8.70 -14.45 0.99
N GLY A 90 -8.81 -14.91 -0.25
CA GLY A 90 -7.77 -14.70 -1.25
C GLY A 90 -7.81 -13.26 -1.76
N ALA A 91 -6.65 -12.59 -1.84
CA ALA A 91 -6.56 -11.29 -2.47
C ALA A 91 -6.78 -11.43 -3.99
N ASP A 92 -7.53 -10.52 -4.60
CA ASP A 92 -7.63 -10.44 -6.07
C ASP A 92 -6.44 -9.69 -6.64
N VAL A 93 -5.98 -8.68 -5.89
CA VAL A 93 -4.95 -7.75 -6.33
C VAL A 93 -3.97 -7.42 -5.21
N VAL A 94 -2.74 -7.09 -5.61
CA VAL A 94 -1.68 -6.60 -4.74
C VAL A 94 -1.40 -5.15 -5.10
N VAL A 95 -1.46 -4.25 -4.12
CA VAL A 95 -1.05 -2.85 -4.28
C VAL A 95 0.31 -2.64 -3.61
N PHE A 96 1.30 -2.20 -4.36
CA PHE A 96 2.65 -1.95 -3.85
C PHE A 96 3.28 -0.74 -4.56
N GLY A 97 4.44 -0.30 -4.09
CA GLY A 97 5.06 0.89 -4.65
C GLY A 97 6.49 1.17 -4.22
N SER A 98 6.98 2.32 -4.67
CA SER A 98 8.29 2.84 -4.29
C SER A 98 8.26 4.36 -4.16
N LEU A 99 9.08 4.90 -3.27
CA LEU A 99 9.35 6.33 -3.15
C LEU A 99 10.81 6.58 -3.51
N ARG A 100 11.09 7.52 -4.43
CA ARG A 100 12.46 7.87 -4.83
C ARG A 100 12.70 9.36 -4.89
N ASP A 101 13.96 9.76 -4.76
CA ASP A 101 14.37 11.15 -4.89
C ASP A 101 14.53 11.55 -6.36
N ILE A 102 14.00 12.71 -6.73
CA ILE A 102 14.24 13.37 -8.00
C ILE A 102 14.83 14.75 -7.72
N THR A 103 16.10 14.93 -8.10
CA THR A 103 16.74 16.26 -8.08
C THR A 103 16.40 17.00 -9.36
N LYS A 104 15.70 18.13 -9.27
CA LYS A 104 15.57 19.08 -10.39
C LYS A 104 16.47 20.28 -10.12
N THR A 105 17.57 20.37 -10.88
CA THR A 105 18.47 21.54 -10.83
C THR A 105 17.95 22.60 -11.80
N LYS A 106 17.50 23.76 -11.32
CA LYS A 106 17.26 24.89 -12.22
C LYS A 106 18.60 25.49 -12.64
N ARG A 107 18.79 25.67 -13.96
CA ARG A 107 19.96 26.39 -14.50
C ARG A 107 19.92 27.84 -14.00
N ARG A 108 21.08 28.43 -13.79
CA ARG A 108 21.23 29.84 -13.38
C ARG A 108 20.40 30.71 -14.34
N SER A 109 19.40 31.44 -13.84
CA SER A 109 18.74 32.50 -14.62
C SER A 109 19.17 33.86 -14.08
N LEU A 110 19.24 34.87 -14.95
CA LEU A 110 19.51 36.25 -14.54
C LEU A 110 18.50 36.76 -13.50
N GLU A 111 17.27 36.24 -13.50
CA GLU A 111 16.22 36.55 -12.52
C GLU A 111 16.53 36.04 -11.09
N THR A 112 17.39 35.03 -10.95
CA THR A 112 17.84 34.48 -9.64
C THR A 112 19.15 35.10 -9.14
N ALA A 113 19.64 36.20 -9.72
CA ALA A 113 20.90 36.84 -9.34
C ALA A 113 22.12 35.88 -9.28
N GLY A 114 22.12 34.82 -10.09
CA GLY A 114 23.19 33.82 -10.12
C GLY A 114 23.09 32.68 -9.10
N ILE A 115 22.03 32.64 -8.27
CA ILE A 115 21.83 31.59 -7.25
C ILE A 115 21.38 30.28 -7.92
N LYS A 116 22.12 29.19 -7.68
CA LYS A 116 21.72 27.84 -8.10
C LYS A 116 20.68 27.30 -7.12
N THR A 117 19.42 27.24 -7.55
CA THR A 117 18.34 26.66 -6.74
C THR A 117 18.25 25.16 -7.04
N LYS A 118 18.51 24.31 -6.03
CA LYS A 118 18.32 22.86 -6.11
C LYS A 118 16.98 22.53 -5.46
N ASP A 119 15.95 22.26 -6.27
CA ASP A 119 14.68 21.76 -5.77
C ASP A 119 14.74 20.23 -5.68
N VAL A 120 14.46 19.67 -4.50
CA VAL A 120 14.35 18.21 -4.29
C VAL A 120 12.88 17.83 -4.31
N TYR A 121 12.55 16.82 -5.11
CA TYR A 121 11.21 16.24 -5.22
C TYR A 121 11.27 14.77 -4.82
N PHE A 122 10.18 14.27 -4.27
CA PHE A 122 9.97 12.83 -4.14
C PHE A 122 9.02 12.37 -5.24
N GLN A 123 9.25 11.19 -5.78
CA GLN A 123 8.35 10.55 -6.72
C GLN A 123 7.83 9.26 -6.10
N LEU A 124 6.52 9.22 -5.90
CA LEU A 124 5.79 8.03 -5.44
C LEU A 124 5.26 7.31 -6.67
N VAL A 125 5.63 6.03 -6.81
CA VAL A 125 5.09 5.12 -7.83
C VAL A 125 4.25 4.07 -7.13
N LEU A 126 3.01 3.88 -7.59
CA LEU A 126 2.09 2.86 -7.10
C LEU A 126 1.65 1.97 -8.25
N GLN A 127 1.53 0.67 -7.98
CA GLN A 127 1.04 -0.32 -8.91
C GLN A 127 0.00 -1.20 -8.23
N CYS A 128 -1.05 -1.55 -8.96
CA CYS A 128 -2.06 -2.53 -8.59
C CYS A 128 -1.98 -3.68 -9.59
N VAL A 129 -1.70 -4.88 -9.10
CA VAL A 129 -1.44 -6.06 -9.93
C VAL A 129 -2.46 -7.13 -9.61
N ASN A 130 -3.08 -7.70 -10.64
CA ASN A 130 -3.93 -8.88 -10.50
C ASN A 130 -3.07 -10.09 -10.10
N ILE A 131 -3.43 -10.77 -9.01
CA ILE A 131 -2.59 -11.80 -8.41
C ILE A 131 -2.49 -13.07 -9.26
N GLU A 132 -3.50 -13.37 -10.07
CA GLU A 132 -3.59 -14.60 -10.86
C GLU A 132 -2.83 -14.46 -12.19
N SER A 133 -2.98 -13.32 -12.87
CA SER A 133 -2.39 -13.07 -14.19
C SER A 133 -1.06 -12.33 -14.14
N GLY A 134 -0.76 -11.62 -13.06
CA GLY A 134 0.39 -10.72 -12.98
C GLY A 134 0.21 -9.42 -13.77
N GLU A 135 -0.98 -9.14 -14.30
CA GLU A 135 -1.26 -7.91 -15.05
C GLU A 135 -1.27 -6.68 -14.12
N ILE A 136 -0.55 -5.62 -14.52
CA ILE A 136 -0.68 -4.31 -13.90
C ILE A 136 -1.97 -3.66 -14.40
N ILE A 137 -3.03 -3.74 -13.62
CA ILE A 137 -4.36 -3.22 -13.99
C ILE A 137 -4.50 -1.73 -13.69
N TRP A 138 -3.64 -1.18 -12.85
CA TRP A 138 -3.55 0.25 -12.56
C TRP A 138 -2.15 0.61 -12.10
N ALA A 139 -1.67 1.77 -12.54
CA ALA A 139 -0.44 2.36 -12.04
C ALA A 139 -0.60 3.88 -11.97
N ASN A 140 0.06 4.50 -11.02
CA ASN A 140 0.10 5.95 -10.90
C ASN A 140 1.45 6.43 -10.38
N GLU A 141 1.80 7.63 -10.77
CA GLU A 141 3.00 8.34 -10.37
C GLU A 141 2.62 9.72 -9.85
N SER A 142 3.18 10.11 -8.70
CA SER A 142 2.97 11.43 -8.11
C SER A 142 4.28 12.05 -7.68
N GLU A 143 4.50 13.30 -8.09
CA GLU A 143 5.61 14.12 -7.60
C GLU A 143 5.19 14.95 -6.38
N ILE A 144 5.97 14.86 -5.30
CA ILE A 144 5.78 15.60 -4.05
C ILE A 144 6.94 16.57 -3.88
N ARG A 145 6.66 17.88 -3.83
CA ARG A 145 7.70 18.90 -3.64
C ARG A 145 8.14 18.96 -2.18
N LYS A 146 9.45 18.85 -1.92
CA LYS A 146 10.02 19.13 -0.59
C LYS A 146 10.06 20.64 -0.38
N THR A 147 9.24 21.16 0.53
CA THR A 147 9.30 22.57 0.93
C THR A 147 10.14 22.68 2.20
N GLN A 148 11.44 22.97 2.08
CA GLN A 148 12.25 23.37 3.23
C GLN A 148 11.95 24.85 3.54
N ARG A 149 11.25 25.12 4.65
CA ARG A 149 11.31 26.44 5.28
C ARG A 149 12.47 26.43 6.28
N SER A 150 13.66 26.85 5.85
CA SER A 150 14.66 27.32 6.81
C SER A 150 14.23 28.70 7.30
N GLY A 151 13.60 28.75 8.48
CA GLY A 151 13.45 30.00 9.21
C GLY A 151 14.76 30.31 9.90
N ILE A 152 15.48 31.33 9.43
CA ILE A 152 16.57 31.95 10.20
C ILE A 152 15.90 32.98 11.11
N PHE A 153 15.39 32.53 12.25
CA PHE A 153 15.17 33.41 13.39
C PHE A 153 15.97 32.82 14.55
N SER A 154 17.15 33.40 14.75
CA SER A 154 17.89 33.41 16.02
C SER A 154 17.59 34.72 16.74
#